data_AF-H2Q490-F1
#
_entry.id   AF-H2Q490-F1
#
_cell.length_a   1.000
_cell.length_b   1.000
_cell.length_c   1.000
_cell.angle_alpha   90.00
_cell.angle_beta   90.00
_cell.angle_gamma   90.00
#
_symmetry.space_group_name_H-M   'P 1'
#
loop_
_entity.id
_entity.type
_entity.pdbx_description
1 polymer ?
#
loop_
_entity_poly.entity_id
_entity_poly.type
_entity_poly.pdbx_seq_one_letter_code
_entity_poly.pdbx_strand_id
1 'polypeptide(L)'
;MADIIARLREDGIQKRVIQEGRGELPDFQDGTKATFHYRTLHSDDEGTVLDDSRARGKPMELIIGKKFKLPVWETIVCTMREGEIAQFLCDIKHVVLYPLVAKSLRNIAVGKDPLEGQRHCCGVAQMREHSSLGHADLDALQQNPQPLIFHMEMLKVESPGTYQQDPWAMTDEEKTKAVPLIHQEGNRLYREGHVKEAAAKYYDAIACLKNLQMKEQPGSPEWIQLDQQITPLLLNYCQCKLVVEEYYEVLDHCSSILNKYDDNVKAYFKRGKAHAAVWNAQEAQADFAKVLELDPALAPVVSRELRALEARIRQKDEEDKARFRGIFSH
;
A
#
# COMPACT_ATOMS: atom_id res chain seq x y z
N MET A 1 27.87 -22.00 8.13
CA MET A 1 27.63 -22.16 6.68
C MET A 1 27.60 -23.62 6.26
N ALA A 2 28.61 -24.43 6.61
CA ALA A 2 28.67 -25.86 6.27
C ALA A 2 27.44 -26.66 6.74
N ASP A 3 27.01 -26.46 8.00
CA ASP A 3 25.83 -27.16 8.55
C ASP A 3 24.52 -26.78 7.85
N ILE A 4 24.39 -25.53 7.40
CA ILE A 4 23.22 -25.05 6.65
C ILE A 4 23.18 -25.72 5.27
N ILE A 5 24.31 -25.78 4.59
CA ILE A 5 24.42 -26.44 3.27
C ILE A 5 24.14 -27.94 3.39
N ALA A 6 24.60 -28.59 4.47
CA ALA A 6 24.31 -30.00 4.73
C ALA A 6 22.80 -30.25 4.90
N ARG A 7 22.12 -29.44 5.73
CA ARG A 7 20.66 -29.53 5.93
C ARG A 7 19.87 -29.30 4.64
N LEU A 8 20.28 -28.31 3.84
CA LEU A 8 19.66 -28.08 2.52
C LEU A 8 19.82 -29.30 1.62
N ARG A 9 21.00 -29.91 1.61
CA ARG A 9 21.28 -31.09 0.78
C ARG A 9 20.45 -32.30 1.20
N GLU A 10 20.27 -32.52 2.50
CA GLU A 10 19.39 -33.56 3.04
C GLU A 10 17.93 -33.36 2.59
N ASP A 11 17.50 -32.11 2.42
CA ASP A 11 16.18 -31.77 1.91
C ASP A 11 16.11 -31.68 0.37
N GLY A 12 17.14 -32.09 -0.38
CA GLY A 12 17.12 -32.06 -1.84
C GLY A 12 17.31 -30.67 -2.45
N ILE A 13 18.05 -29.81 -1.75
CA ILE A 13 18.42 -28.46 -2.20
C ILE A 13 19.94 -28.34 -2.22
N GLN A 14 20.52 -28.12 -3.40
CA GLN A 14 21.96 -27.93 -3.53
C GLN A 14 22.28 -26.45 -3.70
N LYS A 15 22.92 -25.86 -2.68
CA LYS A 15 23.43 -24.48 -2.72
C LYS A 15 24.87 -24.44 -3.22
N ARG A 16 25.15 -23.55 -4.18
CA ARG A 16 26.48 -23.16 -4.62
C ARG A 16 26.62 -21.63 -4.54
N VAL A 17 27.52 -21.15 -3.69
CA VAL A 17 27.85 -19.72 -3.63
C VAL A 17 28.75 -19.38 -4.82
N ILE A 18 28.36 -18.36 -5.58
CA ILE A 18 29.11 -17.83 -6.73
C ILE A 18 29.93 -16.62 -6.30
N GLN A 19 29.31 -15.75 -5.48
CA GLN A 19 29.97 -14.61 -4.85
C GLN A 19 29.55 -14.53 -3.40
N GLU A 20 30.53 -14.42 -2.51
CA GLU A 20 30.30 -14.22 -1.08
C GLU A 20 29.63 -12.86 -0.83
N GLY A 21 28.64 -12.86 0.07
CA GLY A 21 28.02 -11.62 0.54
C GLY A 21 28.86 -10.92 1.63
N ARG A 22 28.29 -9.84 2.16
CA ARG A 22 28.91 -8.96 3.17
C ARG A 22 28.24 -9.15 4.53
N GLY A 23 28.98 -8.85 5.58
CA GLY A 23 28.46 -8.89 6.95
C GLY A 23 28.19 -10.31 7.46
N GLU A 24 27.49 -10.40 8.57
CA GLU A 24 27.01 -11.67 9.14
C GLU A 24 25.71 -12.13 8.47
N LEU A 25 25.36 -13.40 8.63
CA LEU A 25 24.07 -13.90 8.16
C LEU A 25 22.97 -13.27 9.02
N PRO A 26 21.98 -12.59 8.42
CA PRO A 26 20.84 -12.06 9.16
C PRO A 26 20.09 -13.18 9.91
N ASP A 27 19.44 -12.83 11.01
CA ASP A 27 18.61 -13.78 11.78
C ASP A 27 17.31 -14.17 11.06
N PHE A 28 16.91 -13.39 10.05
CA PHE A 28 15.68 -13.54 9.26
C PHE A 28 14.45 -13.78 10.13
N GLN A 29 14.32 -13.04 11.23
CA GLN A 29 13.11 -13.08 12.07
C GLN A 29 11.83 -12.75 11.27
N ASP A 30 10.68 -13.22 11.75
CA ASP A 30 9.37 -12.97 11.12
C ASP A 30 9.17 -11.49 10.81
N GLY A 31 8.78 -11.19 9.57
CA GLY A 31 8.64 -9.83 9.07
C GLY A 31 9.92 -9.23 8.47
N THR A 32 11.04 -9.95 8.39
CA THR A 32 12.24 -9.47 7.68
C THR A 32 11.94 -9.37 6.18
N LYS A 33 12.30 -8.25 5.53
CA LYS A 33 12.19 -8.12 4.07
C LYS A 33 13.53 -8.38 3.41
N ALA A 34 13.54 -9.36 2.52
CA ALA A 34 14.64 -9.63 1.61
C ALA A 34 14.32 -9.05 0.22
N THR A 35 15.22 -8.24 -0.31
CA THR A 35 15.14 -7.72 -1.68
C THR A 35 16.24 -8.38 -2.50
N PHE A 36 15.89 -9.07 -3.59
CA PHE A 36 16.83 -9.83 -4.39
C PHE A 36 16.44 -9.88 -5.87
N HIS A 37 17.43 -10.03 -6.73
CA HIS A 37 17.18 -10.46 -8.11
C HIS A 37 17.20 -11.99 -8.17
N TYR A 38 16.30 -12.57 -8.95
CA TYR A 38 16.32 -13.98 -9.30
C TYR A 38 16.29 -14.19 -10.80
N ARG A 39 16.84 -15.33 -11.22
CA ARG A 39 16.67 -15.95 -12.53
C ARG A 39 16.36 -17.43 -12.30
N THR A 40 15.25 -17.90 -12.84
CA THR A 40 14.84 -19.31 -12.77
C THR A 40 15.15 -19.99 -14.08
N LEU A 41 15.79 -21.15 -14.00
CA LEU A 41 16.17 -21.96 -15.15
C LEU A 41 15.67 -23.39 -14.97
N HIS A 42 15.45 -24.07 -16.09
CA HIS A 42 15.37 -25.52 -16.12
C HIS A 42 16.69 -26.15 -15.65
N SER A 43 16.59 -27.37 -15.12
CA SER A 43 17.77 -28.17 -14.75
C SER A 43 18.34 -28.99 -15.91
N ASP A 44 17.81 -28.80 -17.12
CA ASP A 44 18.30 -29.42 -18.34
C ASP A 44 19.68 -28.88 -18.76
N ASP A 45 20.36 -29.62 -19.64
CA ASP A 45 21.71 -29.27 -20.12
C ASP A 45 21.74 -27.93 -20.88
N GLU A 46 20.60 -27.47 -21.39
CA GLU A 46 20.46 -26.19 -22.10
C GLU A 46 20.31 -24.99 -21.15
N GLY A 47 19.92 -25.21 -19.89
CA GLY A 47 19.74 -24.15 -18.91
C GLY A 47 18.69 -23.12 -19.34
N THR A 48 17.58 -23.60 -19.91
CA THR A 48 16.55 -22.71 -20.48
C THR A 48 15.96 -21.80 -19.41
N VAL A 49 15.92 -20.50 -19.69
CA VAL A 49 15.45 -19.48 -18.73
C VAL A 49 13.93 -19.39 -18.76
N LEU A 50 13.32 -19.59 -17.61
CA LEU A 50 11.87 -19.44 -17.42
C LEU A 50 11.50 -18.00 -17.05
N ASP A 51 12.20 -17.42 -16.08
CA ASP A 51 11.87 -16.10 -15.55
C ASP A 51 13.15 -15.38 -15.11
N ASP A 52 13.21 -14.07 -15.36
CA ASP A 52 14.31 -13.21 -14.93
C ASP A 52 13.77 -11.87 -14.43
N SER A 53 14.03 -11.59 -13.15
CA SER A 53 13.64 -10.32 -12.52
C SER A 53 14.34 -9.10 -13.13
N ARG A 54 15.56 -9.25 -13.67
CA ARG A 54 16.29 -8.15 -14.32
C ARG A 54 15.67 -7.77 -15.65
N ALA A 55 15.26 -8.76 -16.43
CA ALA A 55 14.53 -8.53 -17.68
C ALA A 55 13.20 -7.79 -17.44
N ARG A 56 12.65 -7.87 -16.22
CA ARG A 56 11.41 -7.18 -15.79
C ARG A 56 11.66 -5.80 -15.17
N GLY A 57 12.91 -5.43 -14.94
CA GLY A 57 13.29 -4.11 -14.40
C GLY A 57 12.98 -3.88 -12.92
N LYS A 58 12.49 -4.88 -12.16
CA LYS A 58 12.22 -4.74 -10.72
C LYS A 58 12.71 -5.98 -9.94
N PRO A 59 13.45 -5.81 -8.83
CA PRO A 59 13.81 -6.92 -7.96
C PRO A 59 12.58 -7.51 -7.27
N MET A 60 12.72 -8.74 -6.78
CA MET A 60 11.74 -9.40 -5.92
C MET A 60 11.88 -8.90 -4.49
N GLU A 61 10.74 -8.67 -3.84
CA GLU A 61 10.66 -8.42 -2.39
C GLU A 61 9.91 -9.58 -1.73
N LEU A 62 10.54 -10.22 -0.76
CA LEU A 62 9.97 -11.33 0.01
C LEU A 62 9.99 -10.97 1.49
N ILE A 63 8.83 -11.06 2.15
CA ILE A 63 8.71 -10.87 3.60
C ILE A 63 8.66 -12.24 4.28
N ILE A 64 9.67 -12.53 5.08
CA ILE A 64 9.82 -13.82 5.78
C ILE A 64 8.68 -14.00 6.79
N GLY A 65 8.16 -15.23 6.89
CA GLY A 65 7.09 -15.58 7.83
C GLY A 65 5.67 -15.27 7.34
N LYS A 66 5.53 -14.65 6.15
CA LYS A 66 4.21 -14.35 5.55
C LYS A 66 3.68 -15.48 4.66
N LYS A 67 4.28 -16.68 4.72
CA LYS A 67 3.88 -17.91 4.00
C LYS A 67 3.75 -17.67 2.50
N PHE A 68 4.83 -17.25 1.87
CA PHE A 68 4.86 -17.10 0.42
C PHE A 68 4.48 -18.41 -0.28
N LYS A 69 3.76 -18.32 -1.41
CA LYS A 69 3.21 -19.47 -2.14
C LYS A 69 4.25 -20.50 -2.60
N LEU A 70 5.53 -20.13 -2.59
CA LEU A 70 6.66 -21.02 -2.88
C LEU A 70 7.60 -21.10 -1.66
N PRO A 71 7.35 -22.02 -0.71
CA PRO A 71 8.07 -22.06 0.58
C PRO A 71 9.59 -22.19 0.44
N VAL A 72 10.07 -22.91 -0.58
CA VAL A 72 11.50 -23.11 -0.82
C VAL A 72 12.26 -21.79 -1.01
N TRP A 73 11.60 -20.73 -1.50
CA TRP A 73 12.22 -19.41 -1.62
C TRP A 73 12.54 -18.81 -0.26
N GLU A 74 11.65 -18.90 0.73
CA GLU A 74 11.99 -18.47 2.10
C GLU A 74 13.17 -19.28 2.64
N THR A 75 13.16 -20.61 2.45
CA THR A 75 14.24 -21.49 2.89
C THR A 75 15.61 -21.10 2.33
N ILE A 76 15.72 -20.87 1.01
CA ILE A 76 17.01 -20.57 0.38
C ILE A 76 17.47 -19.12 0.64
N VAL A 77 16.53 -18.17 0.64
CA VAL A 77 16.81 -16.74 0.90
C VAL A 77 17.34 -16.55 2.32
N CYS A 78 16.80 -17.25 3.32
CA CYS A 78 17.27 -17.20 4.70
C CYS A 78 18.70 -17.75 4.90
N THR A 79 19.32 -18.30 3.87
CA THR A 79 20.73 -18.74 3.91
C THR A 79 21.70 -17.74 3.30
N MET A 80 21.20 -16.65 2.72
CA MET A 80 22.00 -15.68 1.95
C MET A 80 22.37 -14.45 2.78
N ARG A 81 23.57 -13.94 2.57
CA ARG A 81 24.02 -12.64 3.08
C ARG A 81 23.71 -11.50 2.09
N GLU A 82 23.70 -10.27 2.57
CA GLU A 82 23.55 -9.11 1.69
C GLU A 82 24.71 -9.03 0.68
N GLY A 83 24.41 -8.86 -0.60
CA GLY A 83 25.39 -8.89 -1.70
C GLY A 83 25.84 -10.29 -2.13
N GLU A 84 25.32 -11.36 -1.54
CA GLU A 84 25.63 -12.74 -1.94
C GLU A 84 24.99 -13.08 -3.29
N ILE A 85 25.74 -13.76 -4.15
CA ILE A 85 25.23 -14.37 -5.38
C ILE A 85 25.35 -15.89 -5.21
N ALA A 86 24.21 -16.59 -5.30
CA ALA A 86 24.16 -18.03 -5.11
C ALA A 86 23.24 -18.69 -6.13
N GLN A 87 23.57 -19.95 -6.44
CA GLN A 87 22.76 -20.85 -7.24
C GLN A 87 22.19 -21.95 -6.35
N PHE A 88 20.90 -22.24 -6.53
CA PHE A 88 20.18 -23.28 -5.81
C PHE A 88 19.55 -24.24 -6.82
N LEU A 89 19.97 -25.50 -6.82
CA LEU A 89 19.26 -26.57 -7.51
C LEU A 89 18.25 -27.17 -6.53
N CYS A 90 16.97 -27.07 -6.85
CA CYS A 90 15.88 -27.53 -6.00
C CYS A 90 15.14 -28.69 -6.66
N ASP A 91 15.00 -29.81 -5.94
CA ASP A 91 14.23 -30.97 -6.37
C ASP A 91 12.76 -30.64 -6.68
N ILE A 92 12.14 -31.50 -7.51
CA ILE A 92 10.76 -31.37 -7.99
C ILE A 92 9.78 -31.07 -6.84
N LYS A 93 9.92 -31.76 -5.70
CA LYS A 93 9.04 -31.63 -4.53
C LYS A 93 8.91 -30.19 -4.01
N HIS A 94 9.93 -29.35 -4.23
CA HIS A 94 9.97 -27.96 -3.77
C HIS A 94 9.41 -26.96 -4.77
N VAL A 95 9.32 -27.36 -6.05
CA VAL A 95 9.06 -26.43 -7.17
C VAL A 95 7.77 -26.74 -7.92
N VAL A 96 6.96 -27.70 -7.46
CA VAL A 96 5.65 -28.04 -8.04
C VAL A 96 4.73 -26.83 -8.19
N LEU A 97 4.77 -25.89 -7.24
CA LEU A 97 3.95 -24.68 -7.26
C LEU A 97 4.56 -23.52 -8.08
N TYR A 98 5.78 -23.70 -8.60
CA TYR A 98 6.48 -22.66 -9.35
C TYR A 98 5.67 -22.14 -10.56
N PRO A 99 5.03 -22.98 -11.41
CA PRO A 99 4.24 -22.48 -12.54
C PRO A 99 3.14 -21.49 -12.13
N LEU A 100 2.45 -21.75 -11.02
CA LEU A 100 1.41 -20.87 -10.49
C LEU A 100 1.98 -19.54 -9.98
N VAL A 101 3.12 -19.60 -9.29
CA VAL A 101 3.82 -18.41 -8.77
C VAL A 101 4.40 -17.59 -9.91
N ALA A 102 5.03 -18.23 -10.90
CA ALA A 102 5.57 -17.58 -12.09
C ALA A 102 4.47 -16.84 -12.88
N LYS A 103 3.29 -17.45 -13.06
CA LYS A 103 2.12 -16.77 -13.64
C LYS A 103 1.75 -15.50 -12.85
N SER A 104 1.60 -15.61 -11.52
CA SER A 104 1.28 -14.45 -10.69
C SER A 104 2.35 -13.34 -10.80
N LEU A 105 3.63 -13.70 -10.82
CA LEU A 105 4.74 -12.75 -10.98
C LEU A 105 4.75 -12.10 -12.37
N ARG A 106 4.40 -12.84 -13.43
CA ARG A 106 4.25 -12.31 -14.80
C ARG A 106 3.08 -11.33 -14.91
N ASN A 107 1.94 -11.64 -14.29
CA ASN A 107 0.79 -10.73 -14.23
C ASN A 107 1.13 -9.41 -13.52
N ILE A 108 1.77 -9.50 -12.36
CA ILE A 108 2.23 -8.32 -11.60
C ILE A 108 3.15 -7.44 -12.46
N ALA A 109 4.08 -8.05 -13.21
CA ALA A 109 5.02 -7.33 -14.04
C ALA A 109 4.36 -6.50 -15.16
N VAL A 110 3.16 -6.89 -15.62
CA VAL A 110 2.38 -6.15 -16.62
C VAL A 110 1.22 -5.34 -16.02
N GLY A 111 1.19 -5.17 -14.70
CA GLY A 111 0.17 -4.38 -13.99
C GLY A 111 -1.21 -5.05 -13.90
N LYS A 112 -1.28 -6.37 -14.09
CA LYS A 112 -2.50 -7.18 -13.97
C LYS A 112 -2.67 -7.76 -12.57
N ASP A 113 -3.89 -8.19 -12.24
CA ASP A 113 -4.17 -8.84 -10.97
C ASP A 113 -3.36 -10.17 -10.87
N PRO A 114 -2.62 -10.43 -9.78
CA PRO A 114 -1.84 -11.66 -9.60
C PRO A 114 -2.66 -12.95 -9.68
N LEU A 115 -3.96 -12.88 -9.39
CA LEU A 115 -4.93 -13.98 -9.41
C LEU A 115 -5.76 -13.98 -10.71
N GLU A 116 -5.51 -13.06 -11.64
CA GLU A 116 -6.22 -13.01 -12.92
C GLU A 116 -6.05 -14.34 -13.67
N GLY A 117 -7.18 -15.04 -13.89
CA GLY A 117 -7.21 -16.37 -14.49
C GLY A 117 -6.96 -17.54 -13.52
N GLN A 118 -6.81 -17.30 -12.21
CA GLN A 118 -6.88 -18.32 -11.15
C GLN A 118 -8.31 -18.36 -10.59
N ARG A 119 -9.25 -19.00 -11.31
CA ARG A 119 -10.63 -19.14 -10.82
C ARG A 119 -10.75 -20.33 -9.86
N HIS A 120 -11.10 -20.06 -8.60
CA HIS A 120 -11.58 -21.07 -7.66
C HIS A 120 -13.07 -21.33 -7.90
N CYS A 121 -13.43 -22.50 -8.44
CA CYS A 121 -14.79 -23.03 -8.36
C CYS A 121 -14.78 -24.52 -8.02
N CYS A 122 -15.44 -24.88 -6.92
CA CYS A 122 -15.79 -26.26 -6.58
C CYS A 122 -16.84 -26.77 -7.59
N GLY A 123 -16.51 -27.75 -8.42
CA GLY A 123 -17.46 -28.42 -9.30
C GLY A 123 -16.83 -29.45 -10.24
N VAL A 124 -17.41 -30.64 -10.33
CA VAL A 124 -16.93 -31.81 -11.09
C VAL A 124 -17.07 -31.63 -12.62
N ALA A 125 -17.64 -30.52 -13.10
CA ALA A 125 -17.94 -30.27 -14.51
C ALA A 125 -16.78 -29.64 -15.32
N GLN A 126 -15.53 -29.71 -14.84
CA GLN A 126 -14.43 -28.88 -15.35
C GLN A 126 -13.16 -29.64 -15.80
N MET A 127 -13.24 -30.93 -16.14
CA MET A 127 -12.05 -31.71 -16.48
C MET A 127 -11.42 -31.44 -17.87
N ARG A 128 -11.99 -30.58 -18.74
CA ARG A 128 -11.51 -30.45 -20.13
C ARG A 128 -11.06 -29.06 -20.60
N GLU A 129 -11.25 -27.99 -19.81
CA GLU A 129 -10.83 -26.63 -20.19
C GLU A 129 -9.70 -26.04 -19.32
N HIS A 130 -9.19 -26.78 -18.32
CA HIS A 130 -8.30 -26.26 -17.27
C HIS A 130 -6.94 -26.95 -17.18
N SER A 131 -6.12 -26.84 -18.23
CA SER A 131 -4.71 -27.28 -18.13
C SER A 131 -3.71 -26.24 -18.59
N SER A 132 -4.17 -25.05 -19.00
CA SER A 132 -3.30 -23.98 -19.44
C SER A 132 -3.33 -22.79 -18.49
N LEU A 133 -2.15 -22.38 -18.05
CA LEU A 133 -1.83 -21.15 -17.35
C LEU A 133 -1.79 -19.94 -18.29
N GLY A 134 -1.89 -20.15 -19.60
CA GLY A 134 -1.77 -19.12 -20.65
C GLY A 134 -0.32 -18.88 -21.09
N HIS A 135 0.59 -19.77 -20.69
CA HIS A 135 2.02 -19.68 -20.96
C HIS A 135 2.54 -21.08 -21.30
N ALA A 136 2.92 -21.31 -22.56
CA ALA A 136 3.28 -22.64 -23.06
C ALA A 136 4.45 -23.28 -22.28
N ASP A 137 5.41 -22.47 -21.84
CA ASP A 137 6.54 -22.89 -21.01
C ASP A 137 6.10 -23.33 -19.61
N LEU A 138 5.21 -22.58 -18.96
CA LEU A 138 4.67 -22.94 -17.65
C LEU A 138 3.71 -24.14 -17.72
N ASP A 139 2.96 -24.27 -18.81
CA ASP A 139 2.08 -25.41 -19.08
C ASP A 139 2.88 -26.70 -19.26
N ALA A 140 3.98 -26.62 -20.03
CA ALA A 140 4.92 -27.72 -20.19
C ALA A 140 5.55 -28.11 -18.84
N LEU A 141 5.96 -27.13 -18.03
CA LEU A 141 6.51 -27.39 -16.70
C LEU A 141 5.47 -28.00 -15.74
N GLN A 142 4.21 -27.62 -15.84
CA GLN A 142 3.13 -28.21 -15.04
C GLN A 142 2.81 -29.65 -15.46
N GLN A 143 2.85 -29.94 -16.77
CA GLN A 143 2.63 -31.29 -17.31
C GLN A 143 3.80 -32.22 -17.05
N ASN A 144 5.03 -31.70 -17.09
CA ASN A 144 6.26 -32.45 -16.83
C ASN A 144 7.11 -31.75 -15.77
N PRO A 145 6.79 -31.90 -14.47
CA PRO A 145 7.54 -31.31 -13.38
C PRO A 145 8.98 -31.81 -13.36
N GLN A 146 9.92 -30.89 -13.20
CA GLN A 146 11.35 -31.15 -13.18
C GLN A 146 12.04 -30.25 -12.13
N PRO A 147 13.24 -30.61 -11.66
CA PRO A 147 14.01 -29.74 -10.77
C PRO A 147 14.27 -28.39 -11.44
N LEU A 148 14.33 -27.32 -10.64
CA LEU A 148 14.64 -25.98 -11.14
C LEU A 148 15.90 -25.44 -10.49
N ILE A 149 16.59 -24.57 -11.23
CA ILE A 149 17.75 -23.83 -10.76
C ILE A 149 17.31 -22.39 -10.50
N PHE A 150 17.50 -21.92 -9.27
CA PHE A 150 17.34 -20.52 -8.91
C PHE A 150 18.72 -19.87 -8.77
N HIS A 151 19.01 -18.91 -9.64
CA HIS A 151 20.16 -18.02 -9.49
C HIS A 151 19.70 -16.73 -8.82
N MET A 152 20.17 -16.46 -7.61
CA MET A 152 19.73 -15.34 -6.79
C MET A 152 20.89 -14.42 -6.42
N GLU A 153 20.61 -13.12 -6.44
CA GLU A 153 21.50 -12.08 -5.94
C GLU A 153 20.77 -11.30 -4.86
N MET A 154 21.23 -11.42 -3.62
CA MET A 154 20.67 -10.70 -2.49
C MET A 154 21.13 -9.24 -2.57
N LEU A 155 20.18 -8.31 -2.70
CA LEU A 155 20.49 -6.87 -2.77
C LEU A 155 20.48 -6.23 -1.39
N LYS A 156 19.45 -6.54 -0.59
CA LYS A 156 19.21 -5.87 0.68
C LYS A 156 18.41 -6.75 1.63
N VAL A 157 18.78 -6.74 2.91
CA VAL A 157 17.96 -7.35 3.98
C VAL A 157 17.59 -6.28 5.00
N GLU A 158 16.29 -6.11 5.23
CA GLU A 158 15.73 -5.08 6.10
C GLU A 158 14.96 -5.73 7.26
N SER A 159 15.37 -5.41 8.49
CA SER A 159 14.70 -5.91 9.70
C SER A 159 13.25 -5.41 9.78
N PRO A 160 12.34 -6.18 10.40
CA PRO A 160 10.96 -5.73 10.64
C PRO A 160 10.92 -4.32 11.23
N GLY A 161 10.04 -3.47 10.70
CA GLY A 161 9.87 -2.08 11.15
C GLY A 161 10.87 -1.07 10.58
N THR A 162 11.92 -1.49 9.87
CA THR A 162 12.87 -0.58 9.19
C THR A 162 12.44 -0.19 7.77
N TYR A 163 11.40 -0.83 7.26
CA TYR A 163 10.83 -0.58 5.93
C TYR A 163 9.32 -0.38 6.02
N GLN A 164 8.76 0.36 5.06
CA GLN A 164 7.32 0.54 4.95
C GLN A 164 6.71 -0.73 4.36
N GLN A 165 5.98 -1.49 5.18
CA GLN A 165 5.12 -2.57 4.70
C GLN A 165 3.84 -1.98 4.14
N ASP A 166 3.36 -2.53 3.03
CA ASP A 166 2.03 -2.22 2.56
C ASP A 166 0.98 -2.63 3.63
N PRO A 167 -0.07 -1.82 3.86
CA PRO A 167 -1.11 -2.12 4.84
C PRO A 167 -1.74 -3.50 4.73
N TRP A 168 -1.76 -4.10 3.54
CA TRP A 168 -2.33 -5.44 3.30
C TRP A 168 -1.42 -6.58 3.78
N ALA A 169 -0.10 -6.36 3.90
CA ALA A 169 0.87 -7.38 4.33
C ALA A 169 1.08 -7.42 5.86
N MET A 170 0.62 -6.40 6.58
CA MET A 170 0.72 -6.31 8.04
C MET A 170 -0.35 -7.17 8.74
N THR A 171 0.04 -7.85 9.81
CA THR A 171 -0.89 -8.45 10.78
C THR A 171 -1.66 -7.36 11.51
N ASP A 172 -2.73 -7.74 12.21
CA ASP A 172 -3.55 -6.76 12.93
C ASP A 172 -2.79 -6.07 14.07
N GLU A 173 -1.90 -6.82 14.73
CA GLU A 173 -1.04 -6.29 15.78
C GLU A 173 0.06 -5.37 15.20
N GLU A 174 0.64 -5.74 14.06
CA GLU A 174 1.60 -4.89 13.34
C GLU A 174 0.96 -3.56 12.91
N LYS A 175 -0.26 -3.59 12.36
CA LYS A 175 -1.03 -2.38 11.99
C LYS A 175 -1.22 -1.47 13.18
N THR A 176 -1.67 -2.03 14.30
CA THR A 176 -1.95 -1.26 15.53
C THR A 176 -0.68 -0.58 16.06
N LYS A 177 0.47 -1.25 16.02
CA LYS A 177 1.77 -0.67 16.43
C LYS A 177 2.34 0.33 15.41
N ALA A 178 2.05 0.14 14.12
CA ALA A 178 2.55 1.01 13.06
C ALA A 178 1.82 2.36 12.98
N VAL A 179 0.50 2.40 13.22
CA VAL A 179 -0.34 3.60 13.07
C VAL A 179 0.23 4.82 13.82
N PRO A 180 0.63 4.74 15.10
CA PRO A 180 1.23 5.88 15.81
C PRO A 180 2.51 6.40 15.16
N LEU A 181 3.37 5.52 14.66
CA LEU A 181 4.64 5.88 14.02
C LEU A 181 4.38 6.57 12.68
N ILE A 182 3.48 6.02 11.87
CA ILE A 182 3.06 6.61 10.59
C ILE A 182 2.42 8.00 10.83
N HIS A 183 1.61 8.14 11.87
CA HIS A 183 1.00 9.41 12.25
C HIS A 183 2.04 10.47 12.62
N GLN A 184 3.03 10.10 13.46
CA GLN A 184 4.12 10.99 13.86
C GLN A 184 4.95 11.43 12.65
N GLU A 185 5.23 10.52 11.75
CA GLU A 185 5.97 10.80 10.52
C GLU A 185 5.21 11.75 9.60
N GLY A 186 3.90 11.53 9.40
CA GLY A 186 3.05 12.47 8.68
C GLY A 186 3.05 13.87 9.30
N ASN A 187 3.02 13.95 10.63
CA ASN A 187 3.10 15.23 11.35
C ASN A 187 4.46 15.91 11.18
N ARG A 188 5.56 15.15 11.11
CA ARG A 188 6.91 15.66 10.84
C ARG A 188 6.98 16.26 9.44
N LEU A 189 6.61 15.48 8.43
CA LEU A 189 6.59 15.90 7.02
C LEU A 189 5.71 17.15 6.80
N TYR A 190 4.54 17.20 7.44
CA TYR A 190 3.66 18.37 7.34
C TYR A 190 4.34 19.64 7.87
N ARG A 191 5.05 19.57 9.01
CA ARG A 191 5.77 20.72 9.59
C ARG A 191 6.94 21.17 8.72
N GLU A 192 7.56 20.25 8.00
CA GLU A 192 8.66 20.53 7.06
C GLU A 192 8.16 21.06 5.70
N GLY A 193 6.84 21.11 5.48
CA GLY A 193 6.25 21.60 4.23
C GLY A 193 6.09 20.53 3.15
N HIS A 194 6.43 19.27 3.43
CA HIS A 194 6.25 18.12 2.54
C HIS A 194 4.78 17.64 2.56
N VAL A 195 3.85 18.51 2.14
CA VAL A 195 2.40 18.30 2.35
C VAL A 195 1.85 17.07 1.62
N LYS A 196 2.31 16.80 0.39
CA LYS A 196 1.86 15.63 -0.38
C LYS A 196 2.32 14.32 0.26
N GLU A 197 3.55 14.28 0.75
CA GLU A 197 4.11 13.12 1.43
C GLU A 197 3.43 12.90 2.79
N ALA A 198 3.15 13.98 3.52
CA ALA A 198 2.36 13.93 4.75
C ALA A 198 0.95 13.37 4.51
N ALA A 199 0.27 13.81 3.43
CA ALA A 199 -1.04 13.28 3.04
C ALA A 199 -0.99 11.76 2.79
N ALA A 200 0.04 11.29 2.08
CA ALA A 200 0.26 9.85 1.84
C ALA A 200 0.40 9.08 3.17
N LYS A 201 1.19 9.60 4.13
CA LYS A 201 1.33 8.98 5.45
C LYS A 201 0.03 8.92 6.23
N TYR A 202 -0.76 10.00 6.26
CA TYR A 202 -2.07 9.94 6.93
C TYR A 202 -3.00 8.93 6.25
N TYR A 203 -2.97 8.84 4.91
CA TYR A 203 -3.73 7.85 4.16
C TYR A 203 -3.32 6.41 4.52
N ASP A 204 -2.02 6.12 4.59
CA ASP A 204 -1.49 4.81 5.01
C ASP A 204 -2.01 4.40 6.39
N ALA A 205 -1.98 5.33 7.36
CA ALA A 205 -2.48 5.08 8.71
C ALA A 205 -4.00 4.84 8.74
N ILE A 206 -4.77 5.63 7.97
CA ILE A 206 -6.22 5.44 7.83
C ILE A 206 -6.53 4.08 7.21
N ALA A 207 -5.79 3.66 6.18
CA ALA A 207 -5.97 2.37 5.52
C ALA A 207 -5.72 1.21 6.49
N CYS A 208 -4.70 1.30 7.34
CA CYS A 208 -4.44 0.31 8.39
C CYS A 208 -5.63 0.17 9.33
N LEU A 209 -6.13 1.29 9.88
CA LEU A 209 -7.26 1.27 10.82
C LEU A 209 -8.58 0.86 10.17
N LYS A 210 -8.85 1.30 8.93
CA LYS A 210 -10.05 0.86 8.19
C LYS A 210 -10.02 -0.64 7.92
N ASN A 211 -8.86 -1.21 7.62
CA ASN A 211 -8.74 -2.66 7.44
C ASN A 211 -9.09 -3.44 8.72
N LEU A 212 -8.69 -2.93 9.89
CA LEU A 212 -9.11 -3.49 11.18
C LEU A 212 -10.61 -3.30 11.39
N GLN A 213 -11.12 -2.09 11.15
CA GLN A 213 -12.52 -1.73 11.35
C GLN A 213 -13.48 -2.59 10.50
N MET A 214 -13.06 -3.00 9.29
CA MET A 214 -13.85 -3.88 8.42
C MET A 214 -14.06 -5.29 8.99
N LYS A 215 -13.28 -5.71 9.99
CA LYS A 215 -13.44 -7.00 10.68
C LYS A 215 -14.43 -6.92 11.84
N GLU A 216 -14.74 -5.70 12.29
CA GLU A 216 -15.63 -5.45 13.40
C GLU A 216 -17.07 -5.19 12.93
N GLN A 217 -18.03 -5.49 13.79
CA GLN A 217 -19.43 -5.22 13.49
C GLN A 217 -19.69 -3.70 13.52
N PRO A 218 -20.29 -3.10 12.47
CA PRO A 218 -20.64 -1.69 12.48
C PRO A 218 -21.46 -1.30 13.71
N GLY A 219 -20.97 -0.31 14.46
CA GLY A 219 -21.59 0.16 15.69
C GLY A 219 -21.21 -0.59 16.97
N SER A 220 -20.36 -1.63 16.91
CA SER A 220 -19.78 -2.22 18.12
C SER A 220 -18.83 -1.22 18.82
N PRO A 221 -18.58 -1.38 20.14
CA PRO A 221 -17.62 -0.55 20.86
C PRO A 221 -16.23 -0.52 20.19
N GLU A 222 -15.75 -1.65 19.69
CA GLU A 222 -14.46 -1.81 19.01
C GLU A 222 -14.45 -1.06 17.67
N TRP A 223 -15.54 -1.17 16.89
CA TRP A 223 -15.71 -0.45 15.63
C TRP A 223 -15.69 1.07 15.85
N ILE A 224 -16.40 1.54 16.88
CA ILE A 224 -16.47 2.97 17.24
C ILE A 224 -15.11 3.46 17.72
N GLN A 225 -14.39 2.65 18.52
CA GLN A 225 -13.05 3.00 19.00
C GLN A 225 -12.07 3.18 17.83
N LEU A 226 -12.12 2.29 16.83
CA LEU A 226 -11.32 2.43 15.60
C LEU A 226 -11.72 3.67 14.80
N ASP A 227 -13.02 3.97 14.69
CA ASP A 227 -13.52 5.16 14.00
C ASP A 227 -13.06 6.47 14.66
N GLN A 228 -13.03 6.49 15.99
CA GLN A 228 -12.50 7.61 16.78
C GLN A 228 -10.99 7.78 16.58
N GLN A 229 -10.24 6.70 16.35
CA GLN A 229 -8.81 6.79 15.99
C GLN A 229 -8.59 7.24 14.54
N ILE A 230 -9.47 6.85 13.61
CA ILE A 230 -9.41 7.28 12.20
C ILE A 230 -9.68 8.78 12.07
N THR A 231 -10.62 9.32 12.84
CA THR A 231 -11.09 10.71 12.74
C THR A 231 -9.96 11.76 12.79
N PRO A 232 -9.04 11.79 13.77
CA PRO A 232 -7.95 12.77 13.81
C PRO A 232 -6.97 12.62 12.62
N LEU A 233 -6.72 11.39 12.15
CA LEU A 233 -5.88 11.15 10.97
C LEU A 233 -6.56 11.70 9.71
N LEU A 234 -7.87 11.47 9.57
CA LEU A 234 -8.66 11.95 8.46
C LEU A 234 -8.75 13.49 8.44
N LEU A 235 -8.85 14.13 9.61
CA LEU A 235 -8.80 15.60 9.73
C LEU A 235 -7.43 16.16 9.33
N ASN A 236 -6.33 15.47 9.67
CA ASN A 236 -4.98 15.85 9.24
C ASN A 236 -4.79 15.66 7.72
N TYR A 237 -5.32 14.57 7.17
CA TYR A 237 -5.38 14.36 5.72
C TYR A 237 -6.16 15.48 5.02
N CYS A 238 -7.36 15.82 5.51
CA CYS A 238 -8.15 16.94 5.00
C CYS A 238 -7.41 18.27 5.08
N GLN A 239 -6.60 18.49 6.13
CA GLN A 239 -5.75 19.67 6.21
C GLN A 239 -4.74 19.72 5.08
N CYS A 240 -4.11 18.60 4.74
CA CYS A 240 -3.18 18.53 3.61
C CYS A 240 -3.90 18.84 2.30
N LYS A 241 -5.08 18.25 2.09
CA LYS A 241 -5.92 18.45 0.91
C LYS A 241 -6.38 19.90 0.73
N LEU A 242 -6.70 20.61 1.82
CA LEU A 242 -6.96 22.05 1.78
C LEU A 242 -5.76 22.86 1.27
N VAL A 243 -4.54 22.47 1.67
CA VAL A 243 -3.30 23.18 1.27
C VAL A 243 -2.93 22.90 -0.18
N VAL A 244 -3.21 21.70 -0.69
CA VAL A 244 -3.00 21.36 -2.12
C VAL A 244 -4.19 21.70 -3.01
N GLU A 245 -5.19 22.40 -2.48
CA GLU A 245 -6.38 22.88 -3.19
C GLU A 245 -7.30 21.77 -3.74
N GLU A 246 -7.27 20.58 -3.14
CA GLU A 246 -8.13 19.44 -3.47
C GLU A 246 -9.38 19.43 -2.58
N TYR A 247 -10.30 20.36 -2.84
CA TYR A 247 -11.40 20.67 -1.93
C TYR A 247 -12.51 19.60 -1.86
N TYR A 248 -12.78 18.88 -2.95
CA TYR A 248 -13.88 17.91 -2.99
C TYR A 248 -13.66 16.73 -2.03
N GLU A 249 -12.44 16.21 -1.93
CA GLU A 249 -12.11 15.18 -0.94
C GLU A 249 -12.34 15.67 0.49
N VAL A 250 -12.05 16.94 0.77
CA VAL A 250 -12.29 17.55 2.09
C VAL A 250 -13.78 17.58 2.41
N LEU A 251 -14.61 17.96 1.43
CA LEU A 251 -16.07 18.02 1.57
C LEU A 251 -16.65 16.65 1.90
N ASP A 252 -16.25 15.61 1.16
CA ASP A 252 -16.75 14.25 1.35
C ASP A 252 -16.35 13.69 2.71
N HIS A 253 -15.06 13.80 3.06
CA HIS A 253 -14.54 13.28 4.31
C HIS A 253 -15.08 14.03 5.53
N CYS A 254 -15.12 15.36 5.51
CA CYS A 254 -15.66 16.12 6.63
C CYS A 254 -17.18 15.89 6.78
N SER A 255 -17.93 15.76 5.69
CA SER A 255 -19.36 15.42 5.77
C SER A 255 -19.58 14.03 6.36
N SER A 256 -18.76 13.05 5.98
CA SER A 256 -18.82 11.71 6.56
C SER A 256 -18.52 11.72 8.08
N ILE A 257 -17.56 12.53 8.53
CA ILE A 257 -17.29 12.72 9.97
C ILE A 257 -18.51 13.33 10.66
N LEU A 258 -19.06 14.42 10.12
CA LEU A 258 -20.14 15.18 10.73
C LEU A 258 -21.48 14.42 10.76
N ASN A 259 -21.69 13.47 9.85
CA ASN A 259 -22.84 12.56 9.92
C ASN A 259 -22.80 11.63 11.14
N LYS A 260 -21.62 11.41 11.74
CA LYS A 260 -21.41 10.54 12.90
C LYS A 260 -21.12 11.34 14.18
N TYR A 261 -20.39 12.44 14.06
CA TYR A 261 -19.89 13.27 15.15
C TYR A 261 -20.19 14.74 14.82
N ASP A 262 -21.41 15.17 15.13
CA ASP A 262 -21.94 16.51 14.84
C ASP A 262 -21.43 17.60 15.80
N ASP A 263 -20.57 17.23 16.76
CA ASP A 263 -19.85 18.11 17.67
C ASP A 263 -18.40 18.39 17.21
N ASN A 264 -18.00 17.87 16.05
CA ASN A 264 -16.61 17.98 15.58
C ASN A 264 -16.31 19.37 14.97
N VAL A 265 -15.87 20.30 15.83
CA VAL A 265 -15.50 21.68 15.46
C VAL A 265 -14.50 21.73 14.29
N LYS A 266 -13.50 20.84 14.29
CA LYS A 266 -12.44 20.82 13.26
C LYS A 266 -13.00 20.40 11.89
N ALA A 267 -13.94 19.47 11.85
CA ALA A 267 -14.58 19.03 10.62
C ALA A 267 -15.43 20.15 10.01
N TYR A 268 -16.27 20.84 10.81
CA TYR A 268 -17.01 22.01 10.34
C TYR A 268 -16.09 23.10 9.82
N PHE A 269 -15.03 23.44 10.55
CA PHE A 269 -14.11 24.49 10.12
C PHE A 269 -13.42 24.15 8.79
N LYS A 270 -12.96 22.90 8.60
CA LYS A 270 -12.31 22.46 7.35
C LYS A 270 -13.31 22.39 6.19
N ARG A 271 -14.52 21.88 6.42
CA ARG A 271 -15.59 21.82 5.41
C ARG A 271 -16.04 23.21 4.99
N GLY A 272 -16.21 24.14 5.92
CA GLY A 272 -16.54 25.53 5.64
C GLY A 272 -15.49 26.23 4.77
N LYS A 273 -14.20 25.98 5.04
CA LYS A 273 -13.10 26.47 4.16
C LYS A 273 -13.15 25.87 2.76
N ALA A 274 -13.42 24.57 2.64
CA ALA A 274 -13.56 23.92 1.35
C ALA A 274 -14.77 24.45 0.56
N HIS A 275 -15.93 24.60 1.20
CA HIS A 275 -17.12 25.22 0.60
C HIS A 275 -16.84 26.65 0.11
N ALA A 276 -16.16 27.46 0.92
CA ALA A 276 -15.77 28.82 0.54
C ALA A 276 -14.85 28.83 -0.70
N ALA A 277 -13.96 27.85 -0.82
CA ALA A 277 -13.06 27.73 -1.96
C ALA A 277 -13.75 27.29 -3.27
N VAL A 278 -14.80 26.48 -3.17
CA VAL A 278 -15.61 26.02 -4.33
C VAL A 278 -16.86 26.86 -4.60
N TRP A 279 -16.95 28.06 -4.01
CA TRP A 279 -18.06 29.02 -4.20
C TRP A 279 -19.42 28.62 -3.60
N ASN A 280 -19.44 27.68 -2.66
CA ASN A 280 -20.63 27.30 -1.89
C ASN A 280 -20.77 28.23 -0.67
N ALA A 281 -21.13 29.49 -0.91
CA ALA A 281 -21.06 30.54 0.10
C ALA A 281 -22.03 30.32 1.28
N GLN A 282 -23.23 29.84 1.01
CA GLN A 282 -24.26 29.62 2.04
C GLN A 282 -23.85 28.48 2.97
N GLU A 283 -23.36 27.38 2.41
CA GLU A 283 -22.87 26.21 3.14
C GLU A 283 -21.62 26.57 3.97
N ALA A 284 -20.70 27.37 3.42
CA ALA A 284 -19.56 27.87 4.16
C ALA A 284 -19.97 28.72 5.38
N GLN A 285 -20.93 29.63 5.21
CA GLN A 285 -21.45 30.44 6.31
C GLN A 285 -22.13 29.58 7.38
N ALA A 286 -22.91 28.58 6.98
CA ALA A 286 -23.57 27.65 7.91
C ALA A 286 -22.54 26.84 8.73
N ASP A 287 -21.50 26.31 8.08
CA ASP A 287 -20.42 25.58 8.75
C ASP A 287 -19.66 26.50 9.73
N PHE A 288 -19.34 27.72 9.33
CA PHE A 288 -18.67 28.69 10.21
C PHE A 288 -19.54 29.13 11.39
N ALA A 289 -20.86 29.28 11.19
CA ALA A 289 -21.79 29.55 12.28
C ALA A 289 -21.78 28.39 13.31
N LYS A 290 -21.79 27.14 12.82
CA LYS A 290 -21.72 25.97 13.70
C LYS A 290 -20.39 25.86 14.46
N VAL A 291 -19.27 26.26 13.85
CA VAL A 291 -17.98 26.40 14.56
C VAL A 291 -18.09 27.36 15.74
N LEU A 292 -18.74 28.52 15.56
CA LEU A 292 -18.89 29.51 16.63
C LEU A 292 -19.87 29.11 17.71
N GLU A 293 -20.89 28.31 17.36
CA GLU A 293 -21.80 27.71 18.32
C GLU A 293 -21.08 26.72 19.24
N LEU A 294 -20.21 25.88 18.68
CA LEU A 294 -19.49 24.83 19.42
C LEU A 294 -18.23 25.36 20.14
N ASP A 295 -17.50 26.30 19.54
CA ASP A 295 -16.29 26.91 20.10
C ASP A 295 -16.22 28.42 19.80
N PRO A 296 -16.80 29.26 20.68
CA PRO A 296 -16.76 30.72 20.53
C PRO A 296 -15.35 31.33 20.52
N ALA A 297 -14.32 30.63 21.02
CA ALA A 297 -12.95 31.14 21.03
C ALA A 297 -12.34 31.25 19.62
N LEU A 298 -12.92 30.54 18.64
CA LEU A 298 -12.51 30.60 17.24
C LEU A 298 -13.05 31.83 16.49
N ALA A 299 -13.84 32.70 17.13
CA ALA A 299 -14.40 33.91 16.53
C ALA A 299 -13.40 34.74 15.70
N PRO A 300 -12.19 35.08 16.18
CA PRO A 300 -11.26 35.88 15.39
C PRO A 300 -10.83 35.21 14.08
N VAL A 301 -10.68 33.88 14.09
CA VAL A 301 -10.26 33.09 12.93
C VAL A 301 -11.41 32.97 11.93
N VAL A 302 -12.61 32.64 12.41
CA VAL A 302 -13.81 32.53 11.58
C VAL A 302 -14.17 33.88 10.93
N SER A 303 -14.13 34.99 11.69
CA SER A 303 -14.38 36.32 11.13
C SER A 303 -13.37 36.73 10.05
N ARG A 304 -12.16 36.19 10.07
CA ARG A 304 -11.19 36.41 8.97
C ARG A 304 -11.58 35.65 7.71
N GLU A 305 -11.97 34.38 7.84
CA GLU A 305 -12.41 33.56 6.70
C GLU A 305 -13.71 34.10 6.08
N LEU A 306 -14.68 34.52 6.90
CA LEU A 306 -15.92 35.15 6.43
C LEU A 306 -15.68 36.45 5.68
N ARG A 307 -14.83 37.34 6.20
CA ARG A 307 -14.46 38.59 5.50
C ARG A 307 -13.80 38.32 4.15
N ALA A 308 -12.95 37.29 4.07
CA ALA A 308 -12.31 36.90 2.82
C ALA A 308 -13.33 36.36 1.79
N LEU A 309 -14.30 35.57 2.25
CA LEU A 309 -15.41 35.08 1.42
C LEU A 309 -16.29 36.22 0.90
N GLU A 310 -16.71 37.14 1.78
CA GLU A 310 -17.52 38.31 1.42
C GLU A 310 -16.82 39.21 0.39
N ALA A 311 -15.50 39.42 0.55
CA ALA A 311 -14.72 40.20 -0.42
C ALA A 311 -14.69 39.53 -1.81
N ARG A 312 -14.52 38.21 -1.88
CA ARG A 312 -14.55 37.46 -3.14
C ARG A 312 -15.92 37.49 -3.81
N ILE A 313 -16.99 37.39 -3.04
CA ILE A 313 -18.37 37.49 -3.54
C ILE A 313 -18.61 38.90 -4.12
N ARG A 314 -18.25 39.96 -3.39
CA ARG A 314 -18.42 41.34 -3.85
C ARG A 314 -17.67 41.61 -5.15
N GLN A 315 -16.42 41.14 -5.25
CA GLN A 315 -15.64 41.28 -6.48
C GLN A 315 -16.35 40.61 -7.67
N LYS A 316 -16.84 39.38 -7.49
CA LYS A 316 -17.57 38.65 -8.53
C LYS A 316 -18.86 39.36 -8.94
N ASP A 317 -19.62 39.88 -7.99
CA ASP A 317 -20.84 40.65 -8.26
C ASP A 317 -20.55 41.93 -9.07
N GLU A 318 -19.42 42.59 -8.80
CA GLU A 318 -18.97 43.78 -9.53
C GLU A 318 -18.55 43.43 -10.97
N GLU A 319 -17.82 42.32 -11.15
CA GLU A 319 -17.43 41.78 -12.46
C GLU A 319 -18.66 41.39 -13.29
N ASP A 320 -19.62 40.69 -12.69
CA ASP A 320 -20.87 40.30 -13.34
C ASP A 320 -21.70 41.52 -13.72
N LYS A 321 -21.85 42.52 -12.82
CA LYS A 321 -22.51 43.79 -13.14
C LYS A 321 -21.83 44.52 -14.30
N ALA A 322 -20.50 44.54 -14.35
CA ALA A 322 -19.77 45.16 -15.44
C ALA A 322 -20.01 44.42 -16.77
N ARG A 323 -20.00 43.08 -16.74
CA ARG A 323 -20.28 42.23 -17.90
C ARG A 323 -21.71 42.43 -18.42
N PHE A 324 -22.71 42.47 -17.54
CA PHE A 324 -24.11 42.69 -17.94
C PHE A 324 -24.33 44.07 -18.54
N ARG A 325 -23.68 45.13 -18.02
CA ARG A 325 -23.75 46.47 -18.63
C ARG A 325 -23.27 46.49 -20.09
N GLY A 326 -22.24 45.70 -20.42
CA GLY A 326 -21.71 45.59 -21.79
C GLY A 326 -22.61 44.82 -22.76
N ILE A 327 -23.54 43.99 -22.26
CA ILE A 327 -24.45 43.20 -23.10
C ILE A 327 -25.68 44.03 -23.55
N PHE A 328 -26.12 45.01 -22.76
CA PHE A 328 -27.28 45.85 -23.06
C PHE A 328 -26.93 47.20 -23.72
N SER A 329 -25.68 47.39 -24.15
CA SER A 329 -25.19 48.63 -24.79
C SER A 329 -25.02 48.54 -26.31
N HIS A 330 -25.64 47.53 -26.94
CA HIS A 330 -25.90 47.42 -28.38
C HIS A 330 -27.42 47.36 -28.62
#